data_AF-A0AAE3WQQ6-F1
#
_entry.id   AF-A0AAE3WQQ6-F1
#
_cell.length_a   1.000
_cell.length_b   1.000
_cell.length_c   1.000
_cell.angle_alpha   90.00
_cell.angle_beta   90.00
_cell.angle_gamma   90.00
#
_symmetry.space_group_name_H-M   'P 1'
#
loop_
_entity.id
_entity.type
_entity.pdbx_description
1 polymer ?
#
loop_
_entity_poly.entity_id
_entity_poly.type
_entity_poly.pdbx_seq_one_letter_code
_entity_poly.pdbx_strand_id
1 'polypeptide(L)' 'MSFFKKLAASAGIGAAKVDTILEKDAYFPGEEVQGTVHVKGGKIAQDIRYIDL' A
#
# COMPACT_ATOMS: atom_id res chain seq x y z
N MET A 1 20.51 -18.13 1.38
CA MET A 1 20.11 -17.22 2.48
C MET A 1 18.89 -16.32 2.14
N SER A 2 17.89 -16.81 1.38
CA SER A 2 16.77 -15.97 0.88
C SER A 2 15.40 -16.35 1.47
N PHE A 3 15.22 -17.60 1.90
CA PHE A 3 13.91 -18.11 2.33
C PHE A 3 13.38 -17.43 3.60
N PHE A 4 14.21 -17.27 4.65
CA PHE A 4 13.79 -16.66 5.91
C PHE A 4 13.40 -15.17 5.77
N LYS A 5 14.09 -14.40 4.91
CA LYS A 5 13.73 -12.99 4.65
C LYS A 5 12.41 -12.88 3.87
N LYS A 6 12.17 -13.79 2.93
CA LYS A 6 10.91 -13.88 2.19
C LYS A 6 9.74 -14.27 3.12
N LEU A 7 9.94 -15.24 4.01
CA LEU A 7 8.95 -15.64 5.01
C LEU A 7 8.63 -14.52 6.01
N ALA A 8 9.64 -13.79 6.49
CA ALA A 8 9.43 -12.67 7.40
C ALA A 8 8.66 -11.52 6.73
N ALA A 9 8.98 -11.22 5.46
CA ALA A 9 8.25 -10.24 4.67
C ALA A 9 6.80 -10.67 4.38
N SER A 10 6.55 -11.95 4.09
CA SER A 10 5.18 -12.47 3.95
C SER A 10 4.40 -12.47 5.27
N ALA A 11 5.09 -12.54 6.40
CA ALA A 11 4.50 -12.37 7.74
C ALA A 11 4.33 -10.89 8.14
N GLY A 12 4.62 -9.93 7.25
CA GLY A 12 4.44 -8.50 7.47
C GLY A 12 5.68 -7.74 7.98
N ILE A 13 6.76 -8.44 8.35
CA ILE A 13 7.98 -7.80 8.86
C ILE A 13 8.83 -7.29 7.69
N GLY A 14 8.76 -5.97 7.45
CA GLY A 14 9.45 -5.33 6.33
C GLY A 14 8.76 -5.54 4.99
N ALA A 15 7.45 -5.81 5.00
CA ALA A 15 6.59 -5.81 3.82
C ALA A 15 6.46 -4.40 3.22
N ALA A 16 6.02 -4.34 1.97
CA ALA A 16 5.56 -3.10 1.35
C ALA A 16 4.48 -2.43 2.21
N LYS A 17 4.49 -1.10 2.25
CA LYS A 17 3.50 -0.28 2.93
C LYS A 17 2.67 0.47 1.90
N VAL A 18 1.38 0.62 2.17
CA VAL A 18 0.45 1.42 1.37
C VAL A 18 -0.21 2.43 2.29
N ASP A 19 -0.37 3.65 1.79
CA ASP A 19 -1.02 4.76 2.48
C ASP A 19 -1.89 5.53 1.49
N THR A 20 -3.15 5.77 1.81
CA THR A 20 -4.09 6.48 0.91
C THR A 20 -4.41 7.82 1.53
N ILE A 21 -4.09 8.89 0.79
CA ILE A 21 -4.24 10.26 1.26
C ILE A 21 -5.33 10.91 0.42
N LEU A 22 -6.47 11.21 1.06
CA LEU A 22 -7.51 12.01 0.46
C LEU A 22 -7.16 13.50 0.59
N GLU A 23 -7.59 14.30 -0.39
CA GLU A 23 -7.32 15.75 -0.35
C GLU A 23 -8.13 16.48 0.73
N LYS A 24 -9.30 15.93 1.09
CA LYS A 24 -10.19 16.48 2.12
C LYS A 24 -10.56 15.40 3.13
N ASP A 25 -10.92 15.83 4.33
CA ASP A 25 -11.36 14.99 5.45
C ASP A 25 -12.87 14.70 5.42
N ALA A 26 -13.65 15.55 4.74
CA ALA A 26 -15.09 15.39 4.57
C ALA A 26 -15.54 15.74 3.15
N TYR A 27 -16.59 15.04 2.69
CA TYR A 27 -17.21 15.20 1.38
C TYR A 27 -18.73 15.09 1.49
N PHE A 28 -19.45 15.66 0.52
CA PHE A 28 -20.90 15.53 0.41
C PHE A 28 -21.29 14.54 -0.70
N PRO A 29 -22.50 13.95 -0.66
CA PRO A 29 -22.98 13.07 -1.73
C PRO A 29 -22.97 13.77 -3.10
N GLY A 30 -22.39 13.08 -4.09
CA GLY A 30 -22.24 13.61 -5.45
C GLY A 30 -20.98 14.45 -5.68
N GLU A 31 -20.18 14.70 -4.63
CA GLU A 31 -18.88 15.36 -4.75
C GLU A 31 -17.80 14.38 -5.24
N GLU A 32 -16.90 14.88 -6.10
CA GLU A 32 -15.76 14.09 -6.58
C GLU A 32 -14.70 13.97 -5.48
N VAL A 33 -14.33 12.74 -5.15
CA VAL A 33 -13.27 12.43 -4.18
C VAL A 33 -11.95 12.28 -4.92
N GLN A 34 -11.02 13.18 -4.64
CA GLN A 34 -9.66 13.16 -5.15
C GLN A 34 -8.68 12.77 -4.03
N GLY A 35 -7.66 12.01 -4.39
CA GLY A 35 -6.66 11.50 -3.47
C GLY A 35 -5.55 10.74 -4.18
N THR A 36 -4.52 10.37 -3.42
CA THR A 36 -3.34 9.65 -3.93
C THR A 36 -3.07 8.42 -3.09
N VAL A 37 -2.82 7.28 -3.75
CA VAL A 37 -2.33 6.05 -3.08
C VAL A 37 -0.81 6.00 -3.15
N HIS A 38 -0.16 6.12 -2.00
CA HIS A 38 1.29 6.02 -1.85
C HIS A 38 1.69 4.58 -1.55
N VAL A 39 2.51 3.99 -2.42
CA VAL A 39 3.04 2.63 -2.22
C VAL A 39 4.55 2.68 -2.04
N LYS A 40 5.03 2.14 -0.91
CA LYS A 40 6.44 2.02 -0.57
C LYS A 40 6.85 0.56 -0.51
N GLY A 41 7.78 0.16 -1.38
CA GLY A 41 8.33 -1.19 -1.40
C GLY A 41 8.98 -1.61 -0.07
N GLY A 42 8.87 -2.90 0.23
CA GLY A 42 9.45 -3.52 1.42
C GLY A 42 10.95 -3.80 1.29
N LYS A 43 11.48 -4.62 2.20
CA LYS A 43 12.90 -5.05 2.20
C LYS A 43 13.24 -6.03 1.07
N ILE A 44 12.24 -6.55 0.37
CA ILE A 44 12.38 -7.46 -0.77
C ILE A 44 11.45 -6.99 -1.89
N ALA A 45 11.81 -7.28 -3.14
CA ALA A 45 10.93 -7.04 -4.27
C ALA A 45 9.66 -7.91 -4.15
N GLN A 46 8.51 -7.30 -4.44
CA GLN A 46 7.20 -7.93 -4.40
C GLN A 46 6.44 -7.51 -5.67
N ASP A 47 5.79 -8.47 -6.34
CA ASP A 47 4.95 -8.17 -7.49
C ASP A 47 3.56 -7.73 -7.01
N ILE A 48 3.18 -6.49 -7.35
CA ILE A 48 1.85 -5.95 -7.03
C ILE A 48 0.93 -6.22 -8.21
N ARG A 49 -0.19 -6.91 -7.96
CA ARG A 49 -1.13 -7.31 -9.00
C ARG A 49 -2.14 -6.23 -9.35
N TYR A 50 -2.67 -5.53 -8.35
CA TYR A 50 -3.65 -4.46 -8.50
C TYR A 50 -3.70 -3.59 -7.25
N ILE A 51 -4.32 -2.42 -7.37
CA ILE A 51 -4.66 -1.49 -6.29
C ILE A 51 -6.10 -1.07 -6.54
N ASP A 52 -7.00 -1.40 -5.61
CA ASP A 52 -8.42 -1.05 -5.66
C ASP A 52 -8.75 -0.04 -4.55
N LEU A 53 -9.77 0.80 -4.80
CA LEU A 53 -10.31 1.80 -3.87
C LEU A 53 -11.79 1.52 -3.58
#